data_AF-A0A5J4RZV0-F1
#
_entry.id   AF-A0A5J4RZV0-F1
#
_cell.length_a   1.000
_cell.length_b   1.000
_cell.length_c   1.000
_cell.angle_alpha   90.00
_cell.angle_beta   90.00
_cell.angle_gamma   90.00
#
_symmetry.space_group_name_H-M   'P 1'
#
loop_
_entity.id
_entity.type
_entity.pdbx_description
1 polymer ?
#
loop_
_entity_poly.entity_id
_entity_poly.type
_entity_poly.pdbx_seq_one_letter_code
_entity_poly.pdbx_strand_id
1 'polypeptide(L)' 'KEGKLWLNEGMMYGTNGDHFMRINIACPRALLVEGLNRMKRVLGNI' A
#
# COMPACT_ATOMS: atom_id res chain seq x y z
N LYS A 1 8.57 -12.66 3.82
CA LYS A 1 7.65 -11.50 3.80
C LYS A 1 8.19 -10.49 2.79
N GLU A 2 7.52 -10.36 1.64
CA GLU A 2 7.92 -9.49 0.54
C GLU A 2 7.29 -8.09 0.67
N GLY A 3 7.85 -7.07 0.02
CA GLY A 3 7.33 -5.68 0.03
C GLY A 3 7.62 -4.87 1.29
N LYS A 4 7.50 -5.45 2.49
CA LYS A 4 7.74 -4.78 3.80
C LYS A 4 6.99 -3.43 3.90
N LEU A 5 5.69 -3.44 3.61
CA LEU A 5 4.79 -2.29 3.69
C LEU A 5 3.73 -2.54 4.75
N TRP A 6 3.34 -1.47 5.45
CA TRP A 6 2.14 -1.48 6.28
C TRP A 6 1.01 -0.82 5.50
N LEU A 7 -0.06 -1.57 5.25
CA LEU A 7 -1.25 -1.13 4.52
C LEU A 7 -2.48 -1.45 5.35
N ASN A 8 -3.54 -0.67 5.14
CA ASN A 8 -4.82 -0.88 5.81
C ASN A 8 -5.79 -1.54 4.82
N GLU A 9 -6.36 -2.69 5.18
CA GLU A 9 -7.42 -3.34 4.40
C GLU A 9 -8.67 -2.45 4.29
N GLY A 10 -9.25 -2.39 3.10
CA GLY A 10 -10.45 -1.60 2.83
C GLY A 10 -11.69 -2.12 3.56
N MET A 11 -11.76 -3.42 3.84
CA MET A 11 -12.85 -4.05 4.60
C MET A 11 -13.05 -3.40 5.99
N MET A 12 -11.99 -2.83 6.57
CA MET A 12 -12.09 -2.07 7.84
C MET A 12 -13.03 -0.84 7.75
N TYR A 13 -13.38 -0.40 6.54
CA TYR A 13 -14.25 0.74 6.26
C TYR A 13 -15.64 0.33 5.74
N GLY A 14 -16.00 -0.96 5.84
CA GLY A 14 -17.28 -1.51 5.40
C GLY A 14 -17.16 -2.33 4.12
N THR A 15 -18.26 -2.98 3.72
CA THR A 15 -18.31 -3.93 2.60
C THR A 15 -17.93 -3.32 1.26
N ASN A 16 -18.17 -2.02 1.07
CA ASN A 16 -17.76 -1.30 -0.14
C ASN A 16 -16.24 -1.15 -0.27
N GLY A 17 -15.48 -1.38 0.80
CA GLY A 17 -14.02 -1.41 0.78
C GLY A 17 -13.44 -2.79 0.47
N ASP A 18 -14.26 -3.79 0.17
CA ASP A 18 -13.77 -5.10 -0.23
C ASP A 18 -12.90 -5.00 -1.50
N HIS A 19 -11.80 -5.75 -1.54
CA HIS A 19 -10.77 -5.69 -2.58
C HIS A 19 -10.01 -4.35 -2.70
N PHE A 20 -10.20 -3.39 -1.79
CA PHE A 20 -9.41 -2.16 -1.73
C PHE A 20 -8.37 -2.18 -0.60
N MET A 21 -7.33 -1.36 -0.75
CA MET A 21 -6.38 -1.04 0.31
C MET A 21 -6.21 0.47 0.44
N ARG A 22 -6.03 0.95 1.68
CA ARG A 22 -5.75 2.35 1.98
C ARG A 22 -4.26 2.56 2.25
N ILE A 23 -3.70 3.58 1.62
CA ILE A 23 -2.32 4.06 1.81
C ILE A 23 -2.36 5.42 2.54
N ASN A 24 -1.45 5.61 3.50
CA ASN A 24 -1.23 6.93 4.09
C ASN A 24 -0.25 7.75 3.25
N ILE A 25 -0.67 8.93 2.80
CA ILE A 25 0.17 9.87 2.02
C ILE A 25 0.62 11.10 2.83
N ALA A 26 0.16 11.25 4.07
CA ALA A 26 0.58 12.31 4.99
C ALA A 26 1.94 11.96 5.62
N CYS A 27 2.98 11.93 4.77
CA CYS A 27 4.35 11.60 5.15
C CYS A 27 5.36 12.32 4.23
N PRO A 28 6.67 12.35 4.58
CA PRO A 28 7.68 12.91 3.70
C PRO A 28 7.68 12.22 2.32
N ARG A 29 7.81 13.02 1.25
CA ARG A 29 7.80 12.52 -0.13
C ARG A 29 8.80 11.39 -0.38
N ALA A 30 9.98 11.48 0.21
CA ALA A 30 11.03 10.46 0.07
C ALA A 30 10.56 9.08 0.59
N LEU A 31 9.88 9.06 1.73
CA LEU A 31 9.36 7.83 2.33
C LEU A 31 8.23 7.23 1.48
N LEU A 32 7.32 8.08 0.98
CA LEU A 32 6.25 7.62 0.08
C LEU A 32 6.82 6.99 -1.19
N VAL A 33 7.79 7.65 -1.83
CA VAL A 33 8.45 7.14 -3.04
C VAL A 33 9.16 5.81 -2.77
N GLU A 34 9.85 5.67 -1.64
CA GLU A 34 10.47 4.41 -1.25
C GLU A 34 9.42 3.29 -1.13
N GLY A 35 8.32 3.54 -0.40
CA GLY A 35 7.24 2.58 -0.23
C GLY A 35 6.62 2.14 -1.56
N LEU A 36 6.33 3.08 -2.44
CA LEU A 36 5.79 2.81 -3.77
C LEU A 36 6.77 2.00 -4.65
N ASN A 37 8.06 2.28 -4.57
CA ASN A 37 9.08 1.50 -5.29
C ASN A 37 9.18 0.05 -4.78
N ARG A 38 9.05 -0.16 -3.47
CA ARG A 38 8.96 -1.51 -2.88
C ARG A 38 7.71 -2.24 -3.37
N MET A 39 6.57 -1.55 -3.43
CA MET A 39 5.32 -2.10 -3.97
C MET A 39 5.48 -2.51 -5.43
N LYS A 40 6.04 -1.62 -6.27
CA LYS A 40 6.31 -1.88 -7.69
C LYS A 40 7.23 -3.09 -7.90
N ARG A 41 8.24 -3.29 -7.05
CA ARG A 41 9.14 -4.45 -7.17
C ARG A 41 8.44 -5.79 -6.98
N VAL A 42 7.44 -5.84 -6.10
CA VAL A 42 6.67 -7.06 -5.81
C VAL A 42 5.56 -7.28 -6.84
N LEU A 43 4.83 -6.21 -7.18
CA LEU A 43 3.65 -6.28 -8.06
C LEU A 43 3.98 -6.15 -9.55
N GLY A 44 5.10 -5.51 -9.91
CA GLY A 44 5.44 -5.22 -11.30
C GLY A 44 5.92 -6.43 -12.12
N ASN A 45 5.97 -7.61 -11.49
CA ASN A 45 6.28 -8.90 -12.13
C ASN A 45 5.02 -9.77 -12.28
N ILE A 46 3.84 -9.20 -12.03
CA ILE A 46 2.52 -9.79 -12.30
C ILE A 46 2.07 -9.30 -13.68
#